data_AF-A0A1V5UWF9-F1
#
_entry.id   AF-A0A1V5UWF9-F1
#
_cell.length_a   1.000
_cell.length_b   1.000
_cell.length_c   1.000
_cell.angle_alpha   90.00
_cell.angle_beta   90.00
_cell.angle_gamma   90.00
#
_symmetry.space_group_name_H-M   'P 1'
#
loop_
_entity.id
_entity.type
_entity.pdbx_description
1 polymer ?
#
loop_
_entity_poly.entity_id
_entity_poly.type
_entity_poly.pdbx_seq_one_letter_code
_entity_poly.pdbx_strand_id
1 'polypeptide(L)'
;MISSVAAAMTLVAFGYVYNILEYSLEHARTVAFVMLGVNSLFYVFSSRSLSEPIWRVGWKRNPWLLLGVGMGFVLQVIVVYVPFLQEIFQTVELDILDWLIVVMASMVLVAMVEGVKFAYSRSS
;
A
#
# COMPACT_ATOMS: atom_id res chain seq x y z
N MET A 1 10.73 -12.02 -1.12
CA MET A 1 10.92 -11.39 0.21
C MET A 1 9.95 -10.23 0.43
N ILE A 2 9.99 -9.15 -0.37
CA ILE A 2 9.08 -7.99 -0.21
C ILE A 2 7.60 -8.39 -0.39
N SER A 3 7.26 -9.14 -1.43
CA SER A 3 5.89 -9.62 -1.65
C SER A 3 5.40 -10.56 -0.55
N SER A 4 6.32 -11.31 0.07
CA SER A 4 6.03 -12.22 1.18
C SER A 4 5.68 -11.46 2.47
N VAL A 5 6.41 -10.38 2.75
CA VAL A 5 6.14 -9.47 3.88
C VAL A 5 4.83 -8.72 3.68
N ALA A 6 4.58 -8.22 2.48
CA ALA A 6 3.34 -7.55 2.15
C ALA A 6 2.12 -8.46 2.34
N ALA A 7 2.22 -9.72 1.89
CA ALA A 7 1.16 -10.71 2.09
C ALA A 7 0.91 -10.99 3.58
N ALA A 8 1.97 -11.15 4.38
CA ALA A 8 1.85 -11.34 5.83
C ALA A 8 1.22 -10.12 6.53
N MET A 9 1.64 -8.90 6.19
CA MET A 9 1.07 -7.66 6.73
C MET A 9 -0.41 -7.50 6.36
N THR A 10 -0.76 -7.82 5.11
CA THR A 10 -2.16 -7.79 4.64
C THR A 10 -3.02 -8.81 5.39
N LEU A 11 -2.49 -10.02 5.64
CA LEU A 11 -3.17 -11.06 6.42
C LEU A 11 -3.36 -10.66 7.89
N VAL A 12 -2.35 -10.04 8.52
CA VAL A 12 -2.43 -9.55 9.90
C VAL A 12 -3.46 -8.43 9.99
N ALA A 13 -3.44 -7.48 9.06
CA ALA A 13 -4.43 -6.40 9.02
C ALA A 13 -5.84 -6.92 8.77
N PHE A 14 -6.01 -7.88 7.84
CA PHE A 14 -7.28 -8.56 7.61
C PHE A 14 -7.79 -9.25 8.89
N GLY A 15 -6.91 -10.00 9.57
CA GLY A 15 -7.24 -10.68 10.81
C GLY A 15 -7.60 -9.71 11.94
N TYR A 16 -6.89 -8.57 12.03
CA TYR A 16 -7.15 -7.51 13.01
C TYR A 16 -8.49 -6.83 12.74
N VAL A 17 -8.75 -6.43 11.49
CA VAL A 17 -10.03 -5.82 11.10
C VAL A 17 -11.20 -6.77 11.30
N TYR A 18 -11.04 -8.04 10.95
CA TYR A 18 -12.09 -9.04 11.09
C TYR A 18 -12.36 -9.45 12.55
N ASN A 19 -11.33 -9.64 13.38
CA ASN A 19 -11.51 -10.12 14.76
C ASN A 19 -11.72 -9.00 15.79
N ILE A 20 -11.18 -7.80 15.55
CA ILE A 20 -11.22 -6.71 16.55
C ILE A 20 -12.29 -5.67 16.23
N LEU A 21 -12.56 -5.41 14.95
CA LEU A 21 -13.53 -4.38 14.55
C LEU A 21 -14.90 -4.96 14.17
N GLU A 22 -15.08 -6.29 14.21
CA GLU A 22 -16.33 -7.01 13.87
C GLU A 22 -16.95 -6.63 12.52
N TYR A 23 -16.15 -6.10 11.59
CA TYR A 23 -16.64 -5.68 10.28
C TYR A 23 -17.02 -6.88 9.40
N SER A 24 -17.91 -6.62 8.44
CA SER A 24 -18.37 -7.64 7.48
C SER A 24 -17.21 -8.17 6.62
N LEU A 25 -17.38 -9.37 6.07
CA LEU A 25 -16.39 -10.00 5.18
C LEU A 25 -16.03 -9.12 3.98
N GLU A 26 -16.99 -8.32 3.51
CA GLU A 26 -16.83 -7.38 2.39
C GLU A 26 -15.89 -6.22 2.74
N HIS A 27 -15.99 -5.71 3.97
CA HIS A 27 -15.10 -4.66 4.48
C HIS A 27 -13.65 -5.13 4.54
N ALA A 28 -13.43 -6.32 5.11
CA ALA A 28 -12.10 -6.89 5.25
C ALA A 28 -11.46 -7.18 3.87
N ARG A 29 -12.26 -7.62 2.89
CA ARG A 29 -11.81 -7.77 1.48
C ARG A 29 -11.42 -6.44 0.87
N THR A 30 -12.17 -5.39 1.13
CA THR A 30 -11.88 -4.04 0.63
C THR A 30 -10.57 -3.51 1.20
N VAL A 31 -10.37 -3.63 2.52
CA VAL A 31 -9.09 -3.25 3.17
C VAL A 31 -7.92 -4.01 2.55
N ALA A 32 -8.07 -5.32 2.32
CA ALA A 32 -7.04 -6.13 1.69
C ALA A 32 -6.76 -5.69 0.24
N PHE A 33 -7.79 -5.39 -0.54
CA PHE A 33 -7.66 -4.88 -1.91
C PHE A 33 -6.88 -3.57 -1.95
N VAL A 34 -7.24 -2.61 -1.09
CA VAL A 34 -6.55 -1.32 -1.01
C VAL A 34 -5.11 -1.49 -0.54
N MET A 35 -4.86 -2.34 0.46
CA MET A 35 -3.48 -2.65 0.90
C MET A 35 -2.64 -3.23 -0.23
N LEU A 36 -3.16 -4.18 -1.00
CA LEU A 36 -2.45 -4.77 -2.14
C LEU A 36 -2.17 -3.74 -3.22
N GLY A 37 -3.14 -2.87 -3.52
CA GLY A 37 -2.98 -1.77 -4.47
C GLY A 37 -1.89 -0.80 -4.03
N VAL A 38 -1.98 -0.29 -2.81
CA VAL A 38 -1.00 0.63 -2.23
C VAL A 38 0.39 0.00 -2.16
N ASN A 39 0.49 -1.25 -1.72
CA ASN A 39 1.75 -1.98 -1.69
C ASN A 39 2.35 -2.16 -3.09
N SER A 40 1.52 -2.37 -4.13
CA SER A 40 1.99 -2.46 -5.51
C SER A 40 2.55 -1.12 -6.01
N LEU A 41 1.90 0.00 -5.66
CA LEU A 41 2.39 1.34 -5.97
C LEU A 41 3.75 1.60 -5.29
N PHE A 42 3.88 1.24 -4.01
CA PHE A 42 5.14 1.33 -3.29
C PHE A 42 6.22 0.40 -3.85
N TYR A 43 5.85 -0.81 -4.29
CA TYR A 43 6.77 -1.74 -4.91
C TYR A 43 7.34 -1.19 -6.23
N VAL A 44 6.49 -0.61 -7.10
CA VAL A 44 6.94 0.03 -8.34
C VAL A 44 7.84 1.24 -8.05
N PHE A 45 7.51 2.01 -7.01
CA PHE A 45 8.35 3.12 -6.54
C PHE A 45 9.72 2.63 -6.06
N SER A 46 9.73 1.57 -5.26
CA SER A 46 10.95 0.99 -4.68
C SER A 46 11.80 0.25 -5.70
N SER A 47 11.19 -0.46 -6.66
CA SER A 47 11.88 -1.23 -7.70
C SER A 47 12.63 -0.36 -8.71
N ARG A 48 12.15 0.87 -8.95
CA ARG A 48 12.91 1.88 -9.69
C ARG A 48 14.10 2.44 -8.92
N SER A 49 14.05 2.41 -7.59
CA SER A 49 15.08 2.92 -6.69
C SER A 49 15.94 1.80 -6.10
N LEU A 50 16.33 0.81 -6.92
CA LEU A 50 17.08 -0.37 -6.45
C LEU A 50 18.47 -0.02 -5.88
N SER A 51 19.06 1.11 -6.27
CA SER A 51 20.45 1.46 -5.94
C SER A 51 20.59 2.58 -4.92
N GLU A 52 19.54 3.34 -4.63
CA GLU A 52 19.60 4.48 -3.71
C GLU A 52 18.34 4.55 -2.82
N PRO A 53 18.48 4.95 -1.53
CA PRO A 53 17.34 5.16 -0.62
C PRO A 53 16.38 6.24 -1.14
N ILE A 54 15.10 6.14 -0.80
CA ILE A 54 14.05 7.11 -1.16
C ILE A 54 14.42 8.53 -0.69
N TRP A 55 15.19 8.65 0.38
CA TRP A 55 15.69 9.92 0.92
C TRP A 55 16.83 10.54 0.11
N ARG A 56 17.59 9.73 -0.67
CA ARG A 56 18.72 10.19 -1.49
C ARG A 56 18.30 10.45 -2.94
N VAL A 57 17.37 9.63 -3.45
CA VAL A 57 16.70 9.87 -4.73
C VAL A 57 15.57 10.86 -4.52
N GLY A 58 15.89 12.16 -4.48
CA GLY A 58 14.90 13.20 -4.23
C GLY A 58 13.62 12.99 -5.05
N TRP A 59 12.46 13.08 -4.38
CA TRP A 59 11.09 12.86 -4.89
C TRP A 59 10.77 13.53 -6.25
N LYS A 60 11.56 14.54 -6.63
CA LYS A 60 11.40 15.39 -7.81
C LYS A 60 12.21 14.95 -9.04
N ARG A 61 13.10 13.94 -8.94
CA ARG A 61 14.00 13.58 -10.04
C ARG A 61 13.27 12.88 -11.21
N ASN A 62 12.09 12.29 -10.96
CA ASN A 62 11.27 11.68 -12.01
C ASN A 62 9.76 11.97 -11.79
N PRO A 63 9.24 13.09 -12.31
CA PRO A 63 7.84 13.45 -12.14
C PRO A 63 6.88 12.43 -12.76
N TRP A 64 7.27 11.72 -13.83
CA TRP A 64 6.44 10.68 -14.46
C TRP A 64 6.16 9.51 -13.54
N LEU A 65 7.12 9.15 -12.69
CA LEU A 65 6.94 8.06 -11.72
C LEU A 65 6.00 8.49 -10.60
N LEU A 66 6.14 9.73 -10.11
CA LEU A 66 5.21 10.29 -9.12
C LEU A 66 3.79 10.39 -9.69
N LEU A 67 3.67 10.77 -10.96
CA LEU A 67 2.38 10.87 -11.67
C LEU A 67 1.72 9.49 -11.80
N GLY A 68 2.48 8.45 -12.16
CA GLY A 68 1.97 7.07 -12.22
C GLY A 68 1.50 6.54 -10.86
N VAL A 69 2.27 6.77 -9.79
CA VAL A 69 1.88 6.40 -8.42
C VAL A 69 0.64 7.18 -7.96
N GLY A 70 0.60 8.49 -8.24
CA GLY A 70 -0.54 9.35 -7.93
C GLY A 70 -1.81 8.92 -8.67
N MET A 71 -1.72 8.62 -9.97
CA MET A 71 -2.85 8.10 -10.75
C MET A 71 -3.35 6.77 -10.19
N GLY A 72 -2.45 5.85 -9.83
CA GLY A 72 -2.83 4.59 -9.21
C GLY A 72 -3.54 4.76 -7.87
N PHE A 73 -3.08 5.71 -7.05
CA PHE A 73 -3.75 6.04 -5.79
C PHE A 73 -5.14 6.65 -6.01
N VAL A 74 -5.27 7.57 -6.98
CA VAL A 74 -6.57 8.14 -7.35
C VAL A 74 -7.52 7.04 -7.85
N LEU A 75 -7.04 6.10 -8.67
CA LEU A 75 -7.86 4.97 -9.12
C LEU A 75 -8.34 4.09 -7.96
N GLN A 76 -7.49 3.85 -6.95
CA GLN A 76 -7.90 3.13 -5.73
C GLN A 76 -9.05 3.83 -5.01
N VAL A 77 -8.94 5.16 -4.81
CA VAL A 77 -10.01 5.96 -4.21
C VAL A 77 -11.29 5.92 -5.06
N ILE A 78 -11.18 6.02 -6.38
CA ILE A 78 -12.34 5.94 -7.29
C ILE A 78 -13.04 4.59 -7.17
N VAL A 79 -12.30 3.47 -7.14
CA VAL A 79 -12.90 2.13 -7.00
C VAL A 79 -13.65 1.99 -5.67
N VAL A 80 -13.11 2.56 -4.59
CA VAL A 80 -13.70 2.48 -3.25
C VAL A 80 -14.94 3.36 -3.07
N TYR A 81 -15.09 4.48 -3.79
CA TYR A 81 -16.20 5.42 -3.57
C TYR A 81 -17.20 5.52 -4.73
N VAL A 82 -16.90 4.96 -5.91
CA VAL A 82 -17.82 4.99 -7.06
C VAL A 82 -18.71 3.74 -7.02
N PRO A 83 -20.05 3.87 -6.84
CA PRO A 83 -20.95 2.72 -6.67
C PRO A 83 -20.90 1.71 -7.82
N PHE A 84 -20.76 2.19 -9.06
CA PHE A 84 -20.62 1.33 -10.23
C PHE A 84 -19.38 0.44 -10.17
N LEU A 85 -18.26 0.96 -9.65
CA LEU A 85 -17.03 0.18 -9.50
C LEU A 85 -17.07 -0.70 -8.25
N GLN A 86 -17.72 -0.24 -7.18
CA GLN A 86 -17.95 -1.03 -5.98
C GLN A 86 -18.66 -2.34 -6.29
N GLU A 87 -19.67 -2.33 -7.18
CA GLU A 87 -20.39 -3.54 -7.59
C GLU A 87 -19.50 -4.50 -8.40
N ILE A 88 -18.64 -3.97 -9.28
CA ILE A 88 -17.73 -4.76 -10.12
C ILE A 88 -16.59 -5.38 -9.28
N PHE A 89 -15.99 -4.60 -8.40
CA PHE A 89 -14.83 -4.99 -7.59
C PHE A 89 -15.22 -5.59 -6.23
N GLN A 90 -16.52 -5.64 -5.92
CA GLN A 90 -17.06 -6.07 -4.63
C GLN A 90 -16.42 -5.35 -3.44
N THR A 91 -16.25 -4.03 -3.59
CA THR A 91 -15.68 -3.16 -2.56
C THR A 91 -16.77 -2.38 -1.84
N VAL A 92 -16.58 -2.12 -0.56
CA VAL A 92 -17.45 -1.25 0.26
C VAL A 92 -16.76 0.06 0.58
N GLU A 93 -17.54 1.05 1.01
CA GLU A 93 -16.99 2.32 1.46
C GLU A 93 -16.09 2.11 2.70
N LEU A 94 -14.91 2.71 2.66
CA LEU A 94 -13.95 2.70 3.77
C LEU A 94 -14.08 3.98 4.56
N ASP A 95 -14.11 3.86 5.89
CA ASP A 95 -14.09 5.02 6.78
C ASP A 95 -12.65 5.55 6.93
N ILE A 96 -12.53 6.76 7.46
CA ILE A 96 -11.24 7.42 7.73
C ILE A 96 -10.34 6.57 8.63
N LEU A 97 -10.91 5.82 9.57
CA LEU A 97 -10.15 4.91 10.43
C LEU A 97 -9.53 3.75 9.63
N ASP A 98 -10.24 3.20 8.64
CA ASP A 98 -9.70 2.13 7.81
C ASP A 98 -8.57 2.64 6.91
N TRP A 99 -8.74 3.84 6.35
CA TRP A 99 -7.67 4.53 5.63
C TRP A 99 -6.46 4.75 6.51
N LEU A 100 -6.63 5.09 7.79
CA LEU A 100 -5.53 5.23 8.74
C LEU A 100 -4.78 3.91 8.92
N ILE A 101 -5.50 2.79 9.08
CA ILE A 101 -4.90 1.44 9.20
C ILE A 101 -4.10 1.10 7.94
N VAL A 102 -4.66 1.35 6.75
CA VAL A 102 -3.99 1.13 5.46
C VAL A 102 -2.71 1.97 5.37
N VAL A 103 -2.77 3.25 5.73
CA VAL A 103 -1.61 4.16 5.70
C VAL A 103 -0.55 3.71 6.69
N MET A 104 -0.92 3.38 7.93
CA MET A 104 0.00 2.91 8.97
C MET A 104 0.71 1.61 8.56
N ALA A 105 -0.03 0.63 8.04
CA ALA A 105 0.55 -0.62 7.55
C ALA A 105 1.49 -0.38 6.36
N SER A 106 1.12 0.53 5.46
CA SER A 106 1.94 0.93 4.33
C SER A 106 3.23 1.63 4.77
N MET A 107 3.17 2.49 5.79
CA MET A 107 4.34 3.16 6.36
C MET A 107 5.32 2.16 6.98
N VAL A 108 4.83 1.15 7.71
CA VAL A 108 5.67 0.07 8.25
C VAL A 108 6.39 -0.68 7.14
N LEU A 109 5.69 -0.99 6.05
CA LEU A 109 6.27 -1.67 4.90
C LEU A 109 7.35 -0.83 4.21
N VAL A 110 7.10 0.47 4.01
CA VAL A 110 8.09 1.41 3.47
C VAL A 110 9.31 1.49 4.38
N ALA A 111 9.12 1.62 5.70
CA ALA A 111 10.22 1.68 6.66
C ALA A 111 11.09 0.42 6.63
N MET A 112 10.47 -0.76 6.48
CA MET A 112 11.20 -2.03 6.36
C MET A 112 11.99 -2.10 5.06
N VAL A 113 11.39 -1.72 3.93
CA VAL A 113 12.06 -1.72 2.61
C VAL A 113 13.25 -0.75 2.61
N GLU A 114 13.07 0.46 3.15
CA GLU A 114 14.15 1.43 3.29
C GLU A 114 15.24 0.94 4.23
N GLY A 115 14.89 0.28 5.35
CA GLY A 115 15.84 -0.32 6.28
C GLY A 115 16.73 -1.37 5.60
N VAL A 116 16.14 -2.24 4.77
CA VAL A 116 16.89 -3.25 3.99
C VAL A 116 17.82 -2.57 2.99
N LYS A 117 17.35 -1.54 2.27
CA LYS A 117 18.20 -0.79 1.32
C LYS A 117 19.35 -0.07 2.03
N PHE A 118 19.09 0.54 3.17
CA PHE A 118 20.10 1.22 3.96
C PHE A 118 21.19 0.25 4.42
N ALA A 119 20.81 -0.93 4.91
CA ALA A 119 21.73 -2.00 5.29
C ALA A 119 22.59 -2.47 4.10
N TYR A 120 21.99 -2.64 2.91
CA TYR A 120 22.73 -3.00 1.69
C TYR A 120 23.70 -1.89 1.23
N SER A 121 23.30 -0.62 1.27
CA SER A 121 24.14 0.50 0.83
C SER A 121 25.37 0.74 1.71
N ARG A 122 25.38 0.19 2.94
CA ARG A 122 26.47 0.33 3.91
C ARG A 122 27.49 -0.81 3.83
N SER A 123 27.20 -1.85 3.04
CA SER A 123 28.05 -3.03 2.82
C SER A 123 28.83 -3.00 1.50
N SER A 124 28.72 -1.93 0.71
CA SER A 124 29.53 -1.65 -0.49
C SER A 124 30.31 -0.36 -0.32
#